data_AF-A0A078J199-F1
#
_entry.id   AF-A0A078J199-F1
#
_cell.length_a   1.000
_cell.length_b   1.000
_cell.length_c   1.000
_cell.angle_alpha   90.00
_cell.angle_beta   90.00
_cell.angle_gamma   90.00
#
_symmetry.space_group_name_H-M   'P 1'
#
loop_
_entity.id
_entity.type
_entity.pdbx_description
1 polymer ?
#
loop_
_entity_poly.entity_id
_entity_poly.type
_entity_poly.pdbx_seq_one_letter_code
_entity_poly.pdbx_strand_id
1 'polypeptide(L)'
;MQSNILIPNLVLKDGNLVYQIHHEVLSALFNLCKINKRRQEQAAENGIIPHLMIFIMSDFPLKKYALPLLCDMAHASRNSGEQLKAHGGLDMYLSFLDDEYWLVIALDSIFVCLANDNDNSHKVEHALLENDAIQKLVNFFQNCPERHFVHILEPFLKIIMKSSLAINVLRPPRCYCLDSIF
;
A
#
# COMPACT_ATOMS: atom_id res chain seq x y z
N MET A 1 -26.36 -13.43 10.61
CA MET A 1 -25.37 -14.40 10.08
C MET A 1 -25.48 -14.40 8.57
N GLN A 2 -24.74 -13.53 7.88
CA GLN A 2 -24.61 -13.61 6.42
C GLN A 2 -23.30 -14.32 6.11
N SER A 3 -23.44 -15.33 5.27
CA SER A 3 -22.46 -16.34 4.91
C SER A 3 -21.31 -15.70 4.13
N ASN A 4 -20.14 -15.51 4.76
CA ASN A 4 -18.90 -15.30 4.01
C ASN A 4 -18.47 -16.62 3.38
N ILE A 5 -19.08 -16.96 2.24
CA ILE A 5 -18.74 -18.19 1.51
C ILE A 5 -17.38 -18.06 0.82
N LEU A 6 -16.94 -16.82 0.52
CA LEU A 6 -15.72 -16.57 -0.26
C LEU A 6 -14.43 -16.70 0.56
N ILE A 7 -14.39 -16.16 1.78
CA ILE A 7 -13.17 -16.13 2.61
C ILE A 7 -12.63 -17.53 2.93
N PRO A 8 -13.45 -18.53 3.32
CA PRO A 8 -12.96 -19.88 3.57
C PRO A 8 -12.24 -20.50 2.36
N ASN A 9 -12.67 -20.15 1.15
CA ASN A 9 -12.03 -20.62 -0.08
C ASN A 9 -10.64 -20.01 -0.31
N LEU A 10 -10.36 -18.83 0.24
CA LEU A 10 -9.05 -18.17 0.17
C LEU A 10 -8.03 -18.74 1.17
N VAL A 11 -8.47 -19.59 2.10
CA VAL A 11 -7.62 -20.22 3.14
C VAL A 11 -7.12 -21.59 2.69
N LEU A 12 -7.60 -22.11 1.55
CA LEU A 12 -7.20 -23.41 1.04
C LEU A 12 -5.70 -23.41 0.68
N LYS A 13 -4.96 -24.39 1.19
CA LYS A 13 -3.51 -24.52 0.96
C LYS A 13 -3.15 -25.61 -0.03
N ASP A 14 -3.92 -26.70 -0.04
CA ASP A 14 -3.58 -27.93 -0.77
C ASP A 14 -4.75 -28.44 -1.62
N GLY A 15 -4.44 -28.92 -2.83
CA GLY A 15 -5.41 -29.53 -3.74
C GLY A 15 -5.23 -29.10 -5.20
N ASN A 16 -5.60 -29.98 -6.12
CA ASN A 16 -5.37 -29.80 -7.57
C ASN A 16 -6.10 -28.58 -8.16
N LEU A 17 -7.13 -28.06 -7.49
CA LEU A 17 -7.95 -26.94 -7.96
C LEU A 17 -7.77 -25.66 -7.15
N VAL A 18 -6.90 -25.64 -6.13
CA VAL A 18 -6.77 -24.50 -5.20
C VAL A 18 -6.47 -23.19 -5.94
N TYR A 19 -5.54 -23.22 -6.89
CA TYR A 19 -5.22 -22.04 -7.69
C TYR A 19 -6.43 -21.52 -8.48
N GLN A 20 -7.21 -22.42 -9.09
CA GLN A 20 -8.40 -22.05 -9.86
C GLN A 20 -9.48 -21.46 -8.95
N ILE A 21 -9.68 -22.05 -7.77
CA ILE A 21 -10.60 -21.53 -6.75
C ILE A 21 -10.17 -20.13 -6.32
N HIS A 22 -8.89 -19.92 -5.98
CA HIS A 22 -8.37 -18.60 -5.62
C HIS A 22 -8.54 -17.58 -6.75
N HIS A 23 -8.26 -17.98 -7.99
CA HIS A 23 -8.46 -17.13 -9.16
C HIS A 23 -9.91 -16.66 -9.30
N GLU A 24 -10.86 -17.59 -9.28
CA GLU A 24 -12.28 -17.27 -9.43
C GLU A 24 -12.80 -16.42 -8.27
N VAL A 25 -12.41 -16.74 -7.04
CA VAL A 25 -12.83 -15.98 -5.86
C VAL A 25 -12.29 -14.56 -5.89
N LEU A 26 -10.99 -14.37 -6.17
CA LEU A 26 -10.38 -13.03 -6.21
C LEU A 26 -10.90 -12.22 -7.40
N SER A 27 -11.10 -12.83 -8.56
CA SER A 27 -11.67 -12.17 -9.73
C SER A 27 -13.11 -11.71 -9.45
N ALA A 28 -13.94 -12.59 -8.88
CA ALA A 28 -15.32 -12.24 -8.52
C ALA A 28 -15.36 -11.13 -7.47
N LEU A 29 -14.55 -11.24 -6.42
CA LEU A 29 -14.45 -10.23 -5.37
C LEU A 29 -14.02 -8.87 -5.94
N PHE A 30 -12.95 -8.85 -6.75
CA PHE A 30 -12.47 -7.66 -7.43
C PHE A 30 -13.59 -7.01 -8.25
N ASN A 31 -14.26 -7.78 -9.13
CA ASN A 31 -15.32 -7.25 -9.98
C ASN A 31 -16.53 -6.72 -9.19
N LEU A 32 -16.90 -7.39 -8.09
CA LEU A 32 -18.00 -6.95 -7.23
C LEU A 32 -17.70 -5.65 -6.49
N CYS A 33 -16.43 -5.43 -6.14
CA CYS A 33 -15.99 -4.30 -5.32
C CYS A 33 -15.46 -3.12 -6.14
N LYS A 34 -14.93 -3.32 -7.36
CA LYS A 34 -14.19 -2.32 -8.17
C LYS A 34 -14.83 -0.93 -8.24
N ILE A 35 -16.17 -0.85 -8.25
CA ILE A 35 -16.90 0.43 -8.38
C ILE A 35 -17.87 0.69 -7.23
N ASN A 36 -17.86 -0.13 -6.18
CA ASN A 36 -18.86 -0.07 -5.13
C ASN A 36 -18.20 0.04 -3.75
N LYS A 37 -18.06 1.28 -3.27
CA LYS A 37 -17.47 1.60 -1.96
C LYS A 37 -18.17 0.89 -0.81
N ARG A 38 -19.50 0.76 -0.85
CA ARG A 38 -20.25 0.03 0.18
C ARG A 38 -19.84 -1.45 0.23
N ARG A 39 -19.63 -2.09 -0.92
CA ARG A 39 -19.15 -3.49 -0.97
C ARG A 39 -17.69 -3.61 -0.55
N GLN A 40 -16.84 -2.63 -0.85
CA GLN A 40 -15.45 -2.58 -0.37
C GLN A 40 -15.41 -2.53 1.16
N GLU A 41 -16.21 -1.63 1.75
CA GLU A 41 -16.34 -1.51 3.21
C GLU A 41 -16.90 -2.79 3.85
N GLN A 42 -17.98 -3.34 3.29
CA GLN A 42 -18.52 -4.62 3.77
C GLN A 42 -17.48 -5.74 3.68
N ALA A 43 -16.72 -5.83 2.60
CA ALA A 43 -15.69 -6.86 2.46
C ALA A 43 -14.57 -6.68 3.51
N ALA A 44 -14.16 -5.45 3.79
CA ALA A 44 -13.21 -5.12 4.85
C ALA A 44 -13.74 -5.55 6.23
N GLU A 45 -14.96 -5.15 6.61
CA GLU A 45 -15.63 -5.53 7.86
C GLU A 45 -15.73 -7.05 8.05
N ASN A 46 -15.78 -7.78 6.94
CA ASN A 46 -15.87 -9.23 6.92
C ASN A 46 -14.50 -9.93 6.98
N GLY A 47 -13.40 -9.18 7.09
CA GLY A 47 -12.06 -9.71 7.35
C GLY A 47 -11.24 -10.04 6.10
N ILE A 48 -11.58 -9.47 4.93
CA ILE A 48 -10.91 -9.84 3.67
C ILE A 48 -9.46 -9.33 3.55
N ILE A 49 -9.14 -8.22 4.22
CA ILE A 49 -7.86 -7.50 4.12
C ILE A 49 -6.64 -8.41 4.36
N PRO A 50 -6.52 -9.15 5.47
CA PRO A 50 -5.37 -10.03 5.69
C PRO A 50 -5.22 -11.11 4.62
N HIS A 51 -6.33 -11.61 4.05
CA HIS A 51 -6.27 -12.60 2.97
C HIS A 51 -5.74 -11.98 1.68
N LEU A 52 -6.20 -10.78 1.31
CA LEU A 52 -5.66 -10.06 0.15
C LEU A 52 -4.16 -9.81 0.30
N MET A 53 -3.70 -9.43 1.49
CA MET A 53 -2.27 -9.20 1.75
C MET A 53 -1.42 -10.45 1.50
N ILE A 54 -1.90 -11.66 1.83
CA ILE A 54 -1.18 -12.91 1.53
C ILE A 54 -1.00 -13.10 0.02
N PHE A 55 -2.04 -12.82 -0.78
CA PHE A 55 -1.96 -12.92 -2.24
C PHE A 55 -1.10 -11.83 -2.88
N ILE A 56 -1.04 -10.66 -2.25
CA ILE A 56 -0.19 -9.56 -2.69
C ILE A 56 1.28 -9.85 -2.37
N MET A 57 1.57 -10.43 -1.21
CA MET A 57 2.94 -10.77 -0.80
C MET A 57 3.49 -12.01 -1.50
N SER A 58 2.65 -12.77 -2.19
CA SER A 58 3.10 -13.90 -3.00
C SER A 58 3.34 -13.47 -4.44
N ASP A 59 4.35 -14.05 -5.09
CA ASP A 59 4.71 -13.78 -6.49
C ASP A 59 3.69 -14.34 -7.51
N PHE A 60 2.49 -14.69 -7.06
CA PHE A 60 1.46 -15.27 -7.91
C PHE A 60 0.79 -14.20 -8.80
N PRO A 61 0.31 -14.59 -9.99
CA PRO A 61 -0.40 -13.70 -10.92
C PRO A 61 -1.74 -13.16 -10.38
N LEU A 62 -2.13 -13.55 -9.17
CA LEU A 62 -3.34 -13.10 -8.48
C LEU A 62 -3.19 -11.72 -7.85
N LYS A 63 -1.95 -11.23 -7.66
CA LYS A 63 -1.65 -9.86 -7.22
C LYS A 63 -2.40 -8.81 -8.03
N LYS A 64 -2.63 -9.06 -9.33
CA LYS A 64 -3.34 -8.15 -10.24
C LYS A 64 -4.80 -7.85 -9.87
N TYR A 65 -5.44 -8.73 -9.09
CA TYR A 65 -6.79 -8.51 -8.57
C TYR A 65 -6.73 -7.97 -7.14
N ALA A 66 -5.85 -8.54 -6.33
CA ALA A 66 -5.81 -8.27 -4.90
C ALA A 66 -5.28 -6.86 -4.57
N LEU A 67 -4.19 -6.42 -5.20
CA LEU A 67 -3.58 -5.13 -4.88
C LEU A 67 -4.49 -3.95 -5.25
N PRO A 68 -5.04 -3.85 -6.49
CA PRO A 68 -5.95 -2.75 -6.81
C PRO A 68 -7.18 -2.71 -5.90
N LEU A 69 -7.75 -3.87 -5.57
CA LEU A 69 -8.88 -3.95 -4.64
C LEU A 69 -8.52 -3.41 -3.25
N LEU A 70 -7.34 -3.78 -2.74
CA LEU A 70 -6.89 -3.33 -1.43
C LEU A 70 -6.60 -1.83 -1.41
N CYS A 71 -6.05 -1.27 -2.50
CA CYS A 71 -5.89 0.18 -2.67
C CYS A 71 -7.24 0.90 -2.72
N ASP A 72 -8.22 0.38 -3.46
CA ASP A 72 -9.56 0.96 -3.51
C ASP A 72 -10.22 1.00 -2.12
N MET A 73 -9.97 -0.01 -1.26
CA MET A 73 -10.47 -0.03 0.12
C MET A 73 -9.95 1.12 0.97
N ALA A 74 -8.74 1.64 0.72
CA ALA A 74 -8.23 2.82 1.42
C ALA A 74 -9.06 4.08 1.14
N HIS A 75 -9.75 4.12 -0.01
CA HIS A 75 -10.61 5.22 -0.47
C HIS A 75 -12.12 4.97 -0.23
N ALA A 76 -12.48 3.78 0.24
CA ALA A 76 -13.88 3.36 0.36
C ALA A 76 -14.57 4.07 1.53
N SER A 77 -14.00 3.96 2.73
CA SER A 77 -14.47 4.63 3.93
C SER A 77 -13.33 4.82 4.94
N ARG A 78 -13.61 5.57 6.01
CA ARG A 78 -12.67 5.72 7.12
C ARG A 78 -12.43 4.37 7.82
N ASN A 79 -13.49 3.58 8.02
CA ASN A 79 -13.41 2.28 8.69
C ASN A 79 -12.53 1.31 7.90
N SER A 80 -12.73 1.18 6.58
CA SER A 80 -11.90 0.31 5.74
C SER A 80 -10.43 0.74 5.74
N GLY A 81 -10.17 2.05 5.71
CA GLY A 81 -8.82 2.61 5.84
C GLY A 81 -8.17 2.31 7.19
N GLU A 82 -8.90 2.44 8.30
CA GLU A 82 -8.41 2.11 9.64
C GLU A 82 -8.09 0.61 9.77
N GLN A 83 -8.92 -0.26 9.21
CA GLN A 83 -8.65 -1.70 9.19
C GLN A 83 -7.44 -2.05 8.34
N LEU A 84 -7.27 -1.41 7.18
CA LEU A 84 -6.09 -1.59 6.33
C LEU A 84 -4.81 -1.20 7.08
N LYS A 85 -4.83 -0.06 7.78
CA LYS A 85 -3.72 0.39 8.64
C LYS A 85 -3.43 -0.63 9.74
N ALA A 86 -4.47 -1.14 10.41
CA ALA A 86 -4.34 -2.12 11.50
C ALA A 86 -3.70 -3.45 11.06
N HIS A 87 -3.77 -3.79 9.76
CA HIS A 87 -3.16 -5.01 9.22
C HIS A 87 -1.81 -4.78 8.52
N GLY A 88 -1.21 -3.58 8.63
CA GLY A 88 0.12 -3.31 8.03
C GLY A 88 0.06 -2.89 6.56
N GLY A 89 -1.04 -2.27 6.12
CA GLY A 89 -1.19 -1.79 4.74
C GLY A 89 -0.10 -0.79 4.32
N LEU A 90 0.40 0.06 5.23
CA LEU A 90 1.47 1.01 4.92
C LEU A 90 2.78 0.32 4.58
N ASP A 91 3.21 -0.64 5.40
CA ASP A 91 4.45 -1.41 5.18
C ASP A 91 4.40 -2.19 3.87
N MET A 92 3.22 -2.73 3.56
CA MET A 92 2.96 -3.37 2.29
C MET A 92 3.12 -2.39 1.11
N TYR A 93 2.56 -1.19 1.17
CA TYR A 93 2.75 -0.21 0.08
C TYR A 93 4.22 0.21 -0.06
N LEU A 94 4.93 0.41 1.05
CA LEU A 94 6.36 0.73 1.03
C LEU A 94 7.19 -0.38 0.38
N SER A 95 6.79 -1.65 0.52
CA SER A 95 7.46 -2.78 -0.14
C SER A 95 7.31 -2.79 -1.67
N PHE A 96 6.34 -2.06 -2.23
CA PHE A 96 6.09 -1.97 -3.67
C PHE A 96 6.75 -0.79 -4.36
N LEU A 97 7.50 0.04 -3.64
CA LEU A 97 8.20 1.16 -4.25
C LEU A 97 9.29 0.70 -5.23
N ASP A 98 9.86 -0.49 -5.04
CA ASP A 98 10.85 -1.07 -5.96
C ASP A 98 10.24 -1.85 -7.14
N ASP A 99 8.90 -1.93 -7.22
CA ASP A 99 8.19 -2.66 -8.28
C ASP A 99 7.68 -1.71 -9.37
N GLU A 100 8.31 -1.74 -10.55
CA GLU A 100 8.00 -0.84 -11.68
C GLU A 100 6.53 -0.87 -12.13
N TYR A 101 5.83 -1.98 -11.90
CA TYR A 101 4.44 -2.13 -12.32
C TYR A 101 3.48 -1.57 -11.27
N TRP A 102 3.81 -1.69 -9.98
CA TRP A 102 2.93 -1.33 -8.88
C TRP A 102 3.25 -0.01 -8.19
N LEU A 103 4.42 0.59 -8.45
CA LEU A 103 4.88 1.79 -7.75
C LEU A 103 3.90 2.95 -7.79
N VAL A 104 3.19 3.16 -8.91
CA VAL A 104 2.29 4.33 -9.04
C VAL A 104 1.11 4.17 -8.09
N ILE A 105 0.52 2.96 -8.10
CA ILE A 105 -0.57 2.58 -7.22
C ILE A 105 -0.12 2.60 -5.75
N ALA A 106 1.11 2.15 -5.46
CA ALA A 106 1.67 2.16 -4.11
C ALA A 106 1.84 3.59 -3.57
N LEU A 107 2.41 4.50 -4.36
CA LEU A 107 2.56 5.90 -3.99
C LEU A 107 1.23 6.61 -3.75
N ASP A 108 0.26 6.44 -4.65
CA ASP A 108 -1.07 7.01 -4.47
C ASP A 108 -1.72 6.50 -3.19
N SER A 109 -1.55 5.22 -2.89
CA SER A 109 -2.09 4.61 -1.67
C SER A 109 -1.40 5.12 -0.40
N ILE A 110 -0.07 5.34 -0.43
CA ILE A 110 0.67 5.97 0.67
C ILE A 110 0.16 7.40 0.90
N PHE A 111 0.01 8.18 -0.17
CA PHE A 111 -0.53 9.53 -0.09
C PHE A 111 -1.92 9.52 0.57
N VAL A 112 -2.78 8.57 0.22
CA VAL A 112 -4.14 8.47 0.77
C VAL A 112 -4.13 8.05 2.24
N CYS A 113 -3.27 7.11 2.61
CA CYS A 113 -3.05 6.73 4.00
C CYS A 113 -2.63 7.92 4.87
N LEU A 114 -1.69 8.74 4.36
CA LEU A 114 -1.23 9.97 4.98
C LEU A 114 -2.31 11.06 4.96
N ALA A 115 -3.10 11.14 3.88
CA ALA A 115 -4.16 12.11 3.74
C ALA A 115 -5.27 11.90 4.76
N ASN A 116 -5.56 10.63 5.04
CA ASN A 116 -6.52 10.15 6.03
C ASN A 116 -5.87 9.89 7.41
N ASP A 117 -4.63 10.32 7.63
CA ASP A 117 -4.03 10.29 8.96
C ASP A 117 -4.63 11.43 9.79
N ASN A 118 -5.39 11.08 10.83
CA ASN A 118 -6.05 12.08 11.65
C ASN A 118 -5.03 12.81 12.55
N ASP A 119 -5.28 14.10 12.77
CA ASP A 119 -4.45 15.03 13.55
C ASP A 119 -4.10 14.58 15.00
N ASN A 120 -4.77 13.55 15.53
CA ASN A 120 -4.58 13.12 16.91
C ASN A 120 -3.53 12.00 17.08
N SER A 121 -3.13 11.29 16.03
CA SER A 121 -2.23 10.15 16.18
C SER A 121 -1.01 10.14 15.26
N HIS A 122 -1.05 10.85 14.13
CA HIS A 122 0.06 10.97 13.18
C HIS A 122 0.81 9.65 12.91
N LYS A 123 0.10 8.51 12.93
CA LYS A 123 0.74 7.18 12.93
C LYS A 123 1.40 6.87 11.60
N VAL A 124 0.74 7.26 10.51
CA VAL A 124 1.28 7.08 9.15
C VAL A 124 2.45 8.02 8.97
N GLU A 125 2.34 9.26 9.44
CA GLU A 125 3.47 10.20 9.41
C GLU A 125 4.67 9.68 10.22
N HIS A 126 4.47 9.24 11.45
CA HIS A 126 5.54 8.69 12.29
C HIS A 126 6.23 7.48 11.63
N ALA A 127 5.46 6.56 11.05
CA ALA A 127 6.01 5.42 10.33
C ALA A 127 6.80 5.85 9.07
N LEU A 128 6.32 6.86 8.33
CA LEU A 128 7.03 7.41 7.18
C LEU A 128 8.34 8.13 7.58
N LEU A 129 8.40 8.68 8.80
CA LEU A 129 9.61 9.33 9.33
C LEU A 129 10.65 8.34 9.89
N GLU A 130 10.35 7.05 9.93
CA GLU A 130 11.34 6.04 10.28
C GLU A 130 12.43 5.95 9.21
N ASN A 131 13.67 5.67 9.64
CA ASN A 131 14.81 5.62 8.73
C ASN A 131 14.61 4.64 7.58
N ASP A 132 13.99 3.47 7.82
CA ASP A 132 13.73 2.47 6.78
C ASP A 132 12.79 3.00 5.69
N ALA A 133 11.67 3.62 6.08
CA ALA A 133 10.72 4.22 5.15
C ALA A 133 11.35 5.37 4.35
N ILE A 134 12.15 6.23 5.01
CA ILE A 134 12.89 7.31 4.35
C ILE A 134 13.87 6.73 3.32
N GLN A 135 14.65 5.70 3.67
CA GLN A 135 15.60 5.09 2.74
C GLN A 135 14.89 4.47 1.53
N LYS A 136 13.75 3.79 1.74
CA LYS A 136 12.93 3.26 0.63
C LYS A 136 12.46 4.38 -0.29
N LEU A 137 11.95 5.49 0.25
CA LEU A 137 11.51 6.65 -0.54
C LEU A 137 12.65 7.34 -1.29
N VAL A 138 13.83 7.45 -0.68
CA VAL A 138 15.03 8.03 -1.30
C VAL A 138 15.53 7.13 -2.43
N ASN A 139 15.71 5.83 -2.17
CA ASN A 139 16.14 4.85 -3.17
C ASN A 139 15.16 4.79 -4.34
N PHE A 140 13.86 4.83 -4.03
CA PHE A 140 12.81 4.90 -5.03
C PHE A 140 12.99 6.11 -5.96
N PHE A 141 13.15 7.31 -5.40
CA PHE A 141 13.29 8.52 -6.21
C PHE A 141 14.58 8.51 -7.05
N GLN A 142 15.68 7.97 -6.51
CA GLN A 142 16.96 7.87 -7.21
C GLN A 142 16.93 6.88 -8.38
N ASN A 143 16.22 5.76 -8.23
CA ASN A 143 16.18 4.69 -9.23
C ASN A 143 14.94 4.74 -10.12
N CYS A 144 14.12 5.79 -9.99
CA CYS A 144 12.87 5.96 -10.70
C CYS A 144 13.07 5.91 -12.24
N PRO A 145 12.42 4.98 -12.96
CA PRO A 145 12.52 4.90 -14.42
C PRO A 145 11.93 6.14 -15.08
N GLU A 146 12.62 6.72 -16.07
CA GLU A 146 12.21 7.95 -16.77
C GLU A 146 10.75 7.92 -17.26
N ARG A 147 10.30 6.76 -17.76
CA ARG A 147 8.93 6.56 -18.28
C ARG A 147 7.82 6.74 -17.25
N HIS A 148 8.12 6.57 -15.96
CA HIS A 148 7.15 6.74 -14.87
C HIS A 148 7.33 8.07 -14.12
N PHE A 149 8.45 8.77 -14.34
CA PHE A 149 8.85 9.95 -13.57
C PHE A 149 7.76 11.03 -13.49
N VAL A 150 7.09 11.33 -14.61
CA VAL A 150 6.00 12.33 -14.66
C VAL A 150 4.81 11.91 -13.78
N HIS A 151 4.47 10.63 -13.79
CA HIS A 151 3.34 10.08 -13.01
C HIS A 151 3.67 9.96 -11.52
N ILE A 152 4.95 9.86 -11.18
CA ILE A 152 5.44 9.71 -9.81
C ILE A 152 5.62 11.06 -9.11
N LEU A 153 6.03 12.08 -9.86
CA LEU A 153 6.44 13.37 -9.29
C LEU A 153 5.31 14.01 -8.49
N GLU A 154 4.08 14.00 -9.01
CA GLU A 154 2.94 14.61 -8.33
C GLU A 154 2.56 13.86 -7.04
N PRO A 155 2.34 12.52 -7.04
CA PRO A 155 2.11 11.76 -5.80
C PRO A 155 3.25 11.91 -4.78
N PHE A 156 4.49 11.82 -5.23
CA PHE A 156 5.66 11.93 -4.35
C PHE A 156 5.78 13.33 -3.71
N LEU A 157 5.56 14.39 -4.50
CA LEU A 157 5.54 15.76 -3.98
C LEU A 157 4.41 15.94 -2.95
N LYS A 158 3.23 15.40 -3.21
CA LYS A 158 2.10 15.44 -2.27
C LYS A 158 2.44 14.78 -0.93
N ILE A 159 3.16 13.66 -0.95
CA ILE A 159 3.64 12.98 0.27
C ILE A 159 4.64 13.86 1.01
N ILE A 160 5.65 14.40 0.32
CA ILE A 160 6.68 15.27 0.91
C ILE A 160 6.10 16.58 1.46
N MET A 161 5.06 17.14 0.83
CA MET A 161 4.44 18.37 1.29
C MET A 161 3.51 18.14 2.48
N LYS A 162 2.84 16.99 2.54
CA LYS A 162 1.89 16.69 3.61
C LYS A 162 2.58 16.15 4.87
N SER A 163 3.66 15.40 4.71
CA SER A 163 4.49 14.93 5.83
C SER A 163 5.69 15.86 6.03
N SER A 164 6.20 15.94 7.25
CA SER A 164 7.48 16.61 7.54
C SER A 164 8.74 15.96 6.90
N LEU A 165 8.55 14.96 6.02
CA LEU A 165 9.58 14.26 5.24
C LEU A 165 10.55 15.19 4.49
N ALA A 166 10.09 16.36 4.02
CA ALA A 166 10.95 17.32 3.32
C ALA A 166 12.24 17.64 4.09
N ILE A 167 12.15 17.74 5.43
CA ILE A 167 13.30 18.03 6.30
C ILE A 167 14.32 16.89 6.33
N ASN A 168 13.90 15.65 6.09
CA ASN A 168 14.77 14.48 6.14
C ASN A 168 15.27 14.07 4.74
N VAL A 169 14.41 14.11 3.72
CA VAL A 169 14.72 13.72 2.34
C VAL A 169 15.56 14.79 1.62
N LEU A 170 15.26 16.08 1.85
CA LEU A 170 15.96 17.20 1.20
C LEU A 170 17.11 17.74 2.04
N ARG A 171 17.39 17.16 3.22
CA ARG A 171 18.58 17.53 3.98
C ARG A 171 19.80 17.11 3.17
N PRO A 172 20.73 18.03 2.85
CA PRO A 172 21.97 17.63 2.21
C PRO A 172 22.65 16.56 3.07
N PRO A 173 23.23 15.51 2.46
CA PRO A 173 24.00 14.52 3.21
C PRO A 173 25.01 15.28 4.06
N ARG A 174 25.07 14.98 5.36
CA ARG A 174 26.08 15.58 6.25
C ARG A 174 27.44 15.36 5.61
N CYS A 175 28.04 16.43 5.09
CA CYS A 175 29.42 16.39 4.66
C CYS A 175 30.27 16.09 5.89
N TYR A 176 30.65 14.83 6.08
CA TYR A 176 31.69 14.42 7.04
C TYR A 176 33.05 14.84 6.50
N CYS A 177 33.26 16.14 6.33
CA CYS A 177 34.54 16.74 5.97
C CYS A 177 34.47 18.19 6.47
N LEU A 178 34.79 18.42 7.74
CA LEU A 178 35.31 19.71 8.25
C LEU A 178 35.78 19.68 9.73
N ASP A 179 36.00 18.51 10.34
CA ASP A 179 36.62 18.42 11.69
C ASP A 179 38.09 17.94 11.63
N SER A 180 38.82 18.21 10.53
CA SER A 180 40.24 17.83 10.42
C SER A 180 41.16 18.94 9.91
N ILE A 181 40.69 20.19 9.89
CA ILE A 181 41.57 21.35 9.71
C ILE A 181 41.05 22.47 10.61
N PHE A 182 41.47 22.45 11.89
CA PHE A 182 42.00 23.57 12.67
C PHE A 182 42.46 23.06 14.03
#